data_AF-A0A931EQ25-F1
#
_entry.id   AF-A0A931EQ25-F1
#
_cell.length_a   1.000
_cell.length_b   1.000
_cell.length_c   1.000
_cell.angle_alpha   90.00
_cell.angle_beta   90.00
_cell.angle_gamma   90.00
#
_symmetry.space_group_name_H-M   'P 1'
#
loop_
_entity.id
_entity.type
_entity.pdbx_description
1 polymer ?
#
loop_
_entity_poly.entity_id
_entity_poly.type
_entity_poly.pdbx_seq_one_letter_code
_entity_poly.pdbx_strand_id
1 'polypeptide(L)'
;FKVARNSSATLTATVTINSSSTKKVLLNFTSGVAGLSVAPSVVTITGSGSATVTVTTTANVDPKPYFTVQATGLDKNGNTGDQYTFATTFQWATP
;
A
#
# COMPACT_ATOMS: atom_id res chain seq x y z
N PHE A 1 10.38 3.25 -7.31
CA PHE A 1 9.04 3.52 -7.88
C PHE A 1 9.02 4.96 -8.38
N LYS A 2 8.38 5.25 -9.52
CA LYS A 2 8.23 6.61 -10.07
C LYS A 2 6.89 6.70 -10.80
N VAL A 3 6.18 7.81 -10.63
CA VAL A 3 4.97 8.16 -11.39
C VAL A 3 5.13 9.60 -11.86
N ALA A 4 4.98 9.83 -13.17
CA ALA A 4 5.03 11.17 -13.74
C ALA A 4 3.73 11.92 -13.47
N ARG A 5 3.78 13.26 -13.50
CA ARG A 5 2.59 14.10 -13.36
C ARG A 5 1.53 13.73 -14.41
N ASN A 6 0.26 13.86 -14.03
CA ASN A 6 -0.88 13.56 -14.91
C ASN A 6 -0.82 12.14 -15.50
N SER A 7 -0.32 11.18 -14.72
CA SER A 7 -0.13 9.79 -15.14
C SER A 7 -0.50 8.81 -14.03
N SER A 8 -0.57 7.54 -14.37
CA SER A 8 -0.82 6.44 -13.45
C SER A 8 0.21 5.33 -13.60
N ALA A 9 0.44 4.60 -12.51
CA ALA A 9 1.29 3.42 -12.48
C ALA A 9 0.66 2.33 -11.61
N THR A 10 0.84 1.08 -12.03
CA THR A 10 0.45 -0.08 -11.22
C THR A 10 1.58 -0.44 -10.27
N LEU A 11 1.25 -0.59 -8.99
CA LEU A 11 2.12 -1.12 -7.96
C LEU A 11 1.64 -2.51 -7.56
N THR A 12 2.54 -3.48 -7.56
CA THR A 12 2.27 -4.83 -7.04
C THR A 12 2.88 -4.96 -5.65
N ALA A 13 2.06 -5.18 -4.63
CA ALA A 13 2.49 -5.51 -3.28
C ALA A 13 2.50 -7.03 -3.12
N THR A 14 3.63 -7.59 -2.69
CA THR A 14 3.77 -9.02 -2.40
C THR A 14 3.96 -9.21 -0.90
N VAL A 15 3.21 -10.14 -0.34
CA VAL A 15 3.20 -10.50 1.07
C VAL A 15 3.64 -11.95 1.21
N THR A 16 4.61 -12.17 2.09
CA THR A 16 5.03 -13.50 2.53
C THR A 16 4.73 -13.64 4.01
N ILE A 17 3.90 -14.62 4.37
CA ILE A 17 3.54 -14.92 5.75
C ILE A 17 4.39 -16.10 6.23
N ASN A 18 5.29 -15.83 7.17
CA ASN A 18 6.12 -16.85 7.82
C ASN A 18 5.58 -17.28 9.20
N SER A 19 4.54 -16.61 9.70
CA SER A 19 3.88 -16.92 10.97
C SER A 19 2.81 -17.99 10.79
N SER A 20 2.67 -18.90 11.75
CA SER A 20 1.59 -19.87 11.79
C SER A 20 0.25 -19.27 12.25
N SER A 21 0.27 -18.15 12.99
CA SER A 21 -0.92 -17.49 13.54
C SER A 21 -1.53 -16.47 12.58
N THR A 22 -0.72 -15.82 11.75
CA THR A 22 -1.18 -14.86 10.73
C THR A 22 -1.76 -15.60 9.55
N LYS A 23 -2.96 -15.21 9.09
CA LYS A 23 -3.66 -15.81 7.94
C LYS A 23 -4.04 -14.82 6.87
N LYS A 24 -4.12 -13.53 7.20
CA LYS A 24 -4.36 -12.47 6.22
C LYS A 24 -3.45 -11.29 6.55
N VAL A 25 -3.23 -10.43 5.58
CA VAL A 25 -2.57 -9.13 5.76
C VAL A 25 -3.43 -8.06 5.14
N LEU A 26 -3.80 -7.07 5.93
CA LEU A 26 -4.44 -5.84 5.49
C LEU A 26 -3.35 -4.85 5.10
N LEU A 27 -3.35 -4.42 3.84
CA LEU A 27 -2.54 -3.32 3.34
C LEU A 27 -3.42 -2.07 3.26
N ASN A 28 -2.99 -1.00 3.92
CA ASN A 28 -3.65 0.30 3.89
C ASN A 28 -2.68 1.34 3.33
N PHE A 29 -3.04 1.90 2.18
CA PHE A 29 -2.31 2.91 1.43
C PHE A 29 -2.90 4.28 1.74
N THR A 30 -2.09 5.16 2.32
CA THR A 30 -2.50 6.49 2.76
C THR A 30 -1.57 7.56 2.21
N SER A 31 -2.12 8.71 1.82
CA SER A 31 -1.35 9.89 1.47
C SER A 31 -2.12 11.15 1.85
N GLY A 32 -1.41 12.15 2.35
CA GLY A 32 -1.92 13.52 2.50
C GLY A 32 -1.54 14.44 1.33
N VAL A 33 -0.93 13.90 0.28
CA VAL A 33 -0.45 14.70 -0.86
C VAL A 33 -1.61 15.04 -1.79
N ALA A 34 -1.88 16.33 -1.97
CA ALA A 34 -2.87 16.80 -2.91
C ALA A 34 -2.53 16.37 -4.34
N GLY A 35 -3.53 15.87 -5.07
CA GLY A 35 -3.34 15.43 -6.45
C GLY A 35 -2.66 14.07 -6.60
N LEU A 36 -2.51 13.29 -5.52
CA LEU A 36 -2.11 11.89 -5.53
C LEU A 36 -3.27 11.02 -5.03
N SER A 37 -3.55 9.90 -5.70
CA SER A 37 -4.49 8.88 -5.23
C SER A 37 -3.93 7.48 -5.41
N VAL A 38 -4.34 6.57 -4.52
CA VAL A 38 -4.01 5.14 -4.59
C VAL A 38 -5.32 4.36 -4.49
N ALA A 39 -5.60 3.51 -5.47
CA ALA A 39 -6.85 2.76 -5.56
C ALA A 39 -6.60 1.29 -5.96
N PRO A 40 -7.18 0.31 -5.25
CA PRO A 40 -7.84 0.47 -3.94
C PRO A 40 -6.87 0.96 -2.86
N SER A 41 -7.35 1.77 -1.92
CA SER A 41 -6.55 2.26 -0.79
C SER A 41 -6.42 1.22 0.32
N VAL A 42 -7.30 0.21 0.35
CA VAL A 42 -7.26 -0.89 1.31
C VAL A 42 -7.38 -2.20 0.57
N VAL A 43 -6.48 -3.14 0.85
CA VAL A 43 -6.48 -4.47 0.26
C VAL A 43 -6.21 -5.53 1.32
N THR A 44 -6.95 -6.61 1.30
CA THR A 44 -6.68 -7.78 2.15
C THR A 44 -6.11 -8.91 1.30
N ILE A 45 -4.92 -9.39 1.65
CA ILE A 45 -4.30 -10.57 1.05
C ILE A 45 -4.51 -11.74 2.00
N THR A 46 -5.07 -12.85 1.52
CA THR A 46 -5.24 -14.08 2.31
C THR A 46 -4.11 -15.04 2.00
N GLY A 47 -3.42 -15.52 3.04
CA GLY A 47 -2.17 -16.27 2.89
C GLY A 47 -1.02 -15.41 2.34
N SER A 48 0.05 -16.08 1.92
CA SER A 48 1.09 -15.45 1.11
C SER A 48 0.55 -15.21 -0.30
N GLY A 49 0.84 -14.05 -0.88
CA GLY A 49 0.31 -13.70 -2.20
C GLY A 49 0.63 -12.26 -2.58
N SER A 50 -0.02 -11.78 -3.63
CA SER A 50 0.18 -10.42 -4.12
C SER A 50 -1.13 -9.73 -4.42
N ALA A 51 -1.12 -8.40 -4.39
CA ALA A 51 -2.20 -7.57 -4.86
C ALA A 51 -1.66 -6.37 -5.65
N THR A 52 -2.48 -5.86 -6.56
CA THR A 52 -2.16 -4.67 -7.35
C THR A 52 -2.98 -3.48 -6.88
N VAL A 53 -2.35 -2.30 -6.90
CA VAL A 53 -3.00 -1.01 -6.72
C VAL A 53 -2.56 -0.05 -7.82
N THR A 54 -3.44 0.86 -8.19
CA THR A 54 -3.15 1.92 -9.14
C THR A 54 -2.83 3.19 -8.38
N VAL A 55 -1.66 3.76 -8.65
CA VAL A 55 -1.24 5.07 -8.14
C VAL A 55 -1.45 6.07 -9.27
N THR A 56 -2.26 7.10 -9.04
CA THR A 56 -2.57 8.14 -10.03
C THR A 56 -2.13 9.49 -9.50
N THR A 57 -1.52 10.29 -10.36
CA THR A 57 -1.14 11.68 -10.05
C THR A 57 -1.79 12.65 -11.02
N THR A 58 -2.11 13.84 -10.53
CA THR A 58 -2.60 14.96 -11.34
C THR A 58 -1.44 15.84 -11.82
N ALA A 59 -1.72 16.84 -12.65
CA ALA A 59 -0.72 17.79 -13.13
C ALA A 59 -0.09 18.64 -11.99
N ASN A 60 -0.83 18.91 -10.91
CA ASN A 60 -0.40 19.81 -9.82
C ASN A 60 0.07 19.07 -8.57
N VAL A 61 0.37 17.77 -8.68
CA VAL A 61 0.88 16.98 -7.55
C VAL A 61 2.20 17.58 -7.04
N ASP A 62 2.44 17.46 -5.72
CA ASP A 62 3.72 17.83 -5.10
C ASP A 62 4.91 17.25 -5.90
N PRO A 63 6.03 17.99 -6.08
CA PRO A 63 7.21 17.49 -6.81
C PRO A 63 7.88 16.26 -6.17
N LYS A 64 7.63 16.03 -4.88
CA LYS A 64 8.15 14.91 -4.08
C LYS A 64 7.01 14.14 -3.41
N PRO A 65 6.06 13.60 -4.20
CA PRO A 65 4.89 12.94 -3.65
C PRO A 65 5.29 11.68 -2.88
N TYR A 66 4.46 11.33 -1.92
CA TYR A 66 4.66 10.15 -1.09
C TYR A 66 3.33 9.50 -0.73
N PHE A 67 3.38 8.21 -0.43
CA PHE A 67 2.32 7.51 0.29
C PHE A 67 2.94 6.53 1.28
N THR A 68 2.20 6.24 2.34
CA THR A 68 2.56 5.24 3.35
C THR A 68 1.72 3.99 3.14
N VAL A 69 2.37 2.83 3.18
CA VAL A 69 1.73 1.52 3.21
C VAL A 69 1.87 0.98 4.62
N GLN A 70 0.75 0.85 5.32
CA GLN A 70 0.67 0.09 6.56
C GLN A 70 0.25 -1.33 6.23
N ALA A 71 1.01 -2.32 6.69
CA ALA A 71 0.69 -3.73 6.62
C ALA A 71 0.37 -4.22 8.02
N THR A 72 -0.83 -4.78 8.21
CA THR A 72 -1.31 -5.31 9.47
C THR A 72 -1.67 -6.77 9.29
N GLY A 73 -1.00 -7.66 10.03
CA GLY A 73 -1.37 -9.07 10.08
C GLY A 73 -2.75 -9.27 10.71
N LEU A 74 -3.44 -10.31 10.29
CA LEU A 74 -4.75 -10.71 10.81
C LEU A 74 -4.78 -12.23 11.02
N ASP A 75 -5.46 -12.69 12.07
CA ASP A 75 -5.78 -14.11 12.24
C ASP A 75 -6.82 -14.59 11.20
N LYS A 76 -7.24 -15.86 11.27
CA LYS A 76 -8.26 -16.41 10.36
C LYS A 76 -9.60 -15.66 10.43
N ASN A 77 -9.93 -15.11 11.59
CA ASN A 77 -11.18 -14.42 11.89
C ASN A 77 -11.13 -12.92 11.52
N GLY A 78 -9.95 -12.38 11.23
CA GLY A 78 -9.76 -10.96 10.92
C GLY A 78 -9.35 -10.11 12.12
N ASN A 79 -8.88 -10.71 13.22
CA ASN A 79 -8.45 -9.97 14.41
C ASN A 79 -6.96 -9.63 14.37
N THR A 80 -6.58 -8.51 15.01
CA THR A 80 -5.22 -7.98 15.05
C THR A 80 -4.45 -8.24 16.35
N GLY A 81 -5.09 -8.81 17.39
CA GLY A 81 -4.59 -8.80 18.78
C GLY A 81 -3.14 -9.24 18.99
N ASP A 82 -2.70 -10.30 18.30
CA ASP A 82 -1.33 -10.84 18.38
C ASP A 82 -0.56 -10.72 17.05
N GLN A 83 -0.95 -9.75 16.22
CA GLN A 83 -0.47 -9.65 14.85
C GLN A 83 0.51 -8.49 14.67
N TYR A 84 1.51 -8.70 13.81
CA TYR A 84 2.50 -7.68 13.51
C TYR A 84 1.90 -6.57 12.65
N THR A 85 2.27 -5.33 12.98
CA THR A 85 2.01 -4.16 12.14
C THR A 85 3.34 -3.53 11.75
N PHE A 86 3.48 -3.20 10.47
CA PHE A 86 4.63 -2.50 9.92
C PHE A 86 4.16 -1.41 8.98
N ALA A 87 4.89 -0.31 8.87
CA ALA A 87 4.60 0.74 7.90
C ALA A 87 5.87 1.14 7.16
N THR A 88 5.72 1.45 5.87
CA THR A 88 6.79 2.00 5.05
C THR A 88 6.25 3.14 4.19
N THR A 89 7.09 4.14 3.94
CA THR A 89 6.75 5.29 3.11
C THR A 89 7.53 5.22 1.81
N PHE A 90 6.80 5.31 0.69
CA PHE A 90 7.39 5.43 -0.64
C PHE A 90 7.30 6.88 -1.08
N GLN A 91 8.46 7.51 -1.31
CA GLN A 91 8.57 8.83 -1.90
C GLN A 91 9.32 8.73 -3.24
N TRP A 92 8.93 9.55 -4.21
CA TRP A 92 9.64 9.70 -5.47
C TRP A 92 9.72 11.16 -5.88
N ALA A 93 10.47 11.47 -6.93
CA ALA A 93 10.43 12.76 -7.60
C ALA A 93 9.59 12.65 -8.87
N THR A 94 8.65 13.57 -9.06
CA THR A 94 7.94 13.67 -10.34
C THR A 94 8.82 14.40 -11.36
N PRO A 95 9.03 13.82 -12.56
CA PRO A 95 9.57 14.56 -13.70
C PRO A 95 8.74 15.83 -14.00
#